data_AF-A0A4U1IVG0-F1
#
_entry.id   AF-A0A4U1IVG0-F1
#
_cell.length_a   1.000
_cell.length_b   1.000
_cell.length_c   1.000
_cell.angle_alpha   90.00
_cell.angle_beta   90.00
_cell.angle_gamma   90.00
#
_symmetry.space_group_name_H-M   'P 1'
#
loop_
_entity.id
_entity.type
_entity.pdbx_description
1 polymer ?
#
loop_
_entity_poly.entity_id
_entity_poly.type
_entity_poly.pdbx_seq_one_letter_code
_entity_poly.pdbx_strand_id
1 'polypeptide(L)'
;MAPRIQHARTILPLLATLLAAPLAHAAPPPEASTFLDGGQAVTAERLGAAALDPRGRSLKPVRLRYGSRSFLASIDHTAVVRLDPGGEEALARRGYRLVEPLMPSIGLFLVEDTAGEDGLSIAAHLARPDARTEGVRDAVPNLYVRMERRGAPFTPNDPRFSGQWYFGDESMRMSEAWGITQGDAATTVVVIDSGCDLTHPDLQGKLDPGVDVVDGDDDPSYDPAFSGAEHGTACAGIIGAATNNGVGIAGACPECRLRCVRMLADEATPLSAPIKAFDFALQTGAAVVSNSWGYVEAMPVPAALRDAIDNVFDNGRGGKGAVVVFAAGNDNRKLGDDELNAVRGVLTIGAINQFDDKTFFTNFGASLDLVAPIGTLTTDIVGPGGLDPTDYTLNFGGTSSACPVAAGVAALVASAAPELRSAEIVDLLVETARPAPYATPDAAGHDVVFGHGIVDPVAALTAALGDVEPPVTTPNPPAETEEDAGCACRAGRAGGDTWMAGAFYGALLAGLSLRRRARR
;
A
#
# COMPACT_ATOMS: atom_id res chain seq x y z
N MET A 1 78.08 -22.88 41.77
CA MET A 1 79.33 -22.10 41.60
C MET A 1 78.95 -20.65 41.36
N ALA A 2 79.51 -19.72 42.12
CA ALA A 2 79.54 -18.28 41.78
C ALA A 2 80.77 -18.04 40.84
N PRO A 3 81.03 -16.84 40.26
CA PRO A 3 80.56 -15.52 40.75
C PRO A 3 80.43 -14.32 39.75
N ARG A 4 80.03 -13.16 40.31
CA ARG A 4 80.37 -11.75 39.93
C ARG A 4 79.76 -11.17 38.61
N ILE A 5 79.50 -9.87 38.44
CA ILE A 5 79.75 -8.59 39.18
C ILE A 5 78.62 -7.57 38.82
N GLN A 6 77.98 -6.85 39.76
CA GLN A 6 78.11 -5.38 40.03
C GLN A 6 78.15 -4.46 38.77
N HIS A 7 77.53 -3.26 38.67
CA HIS A 7 76.68 -2.36 39.49
C HIS A 7 75.86 -1.46 38.49
N ALA A 8 75.02 -0.44 38.80
CA ALA A 8 74.81 0.42 39.98
C ALA A 8 73.30 0.82 40.20
N ARG A 9 72.96 2.12 40.15
CA ARG A 9 71.64 2.78 40.28
C ARG A 9 71.61 4.08 39.44
N THR A 10 70.48 4.42 38.81
CA THR A 10 69.92 5.80 38.72
C THR A 10 68.40 5.75 38.45
N ILE A 11 67.67 6.86 38.61
CA ILE A 11 66.20 6.93 38.71
C ILE A 11 65.62 8.07 37.81
N LEU A 12 64.42 7.85 37.24
CA LEU A 12 63.50 8.82 36.57
C LEU A 12 63.90 9.37 35.15
N PRO A 13 62.96 9.92 34.33
CA PRO A 13 61.80 9.26 33.69
C PRO A 13 61.59 9.67 32.19
N LEU A 14 60.55 9.13 31.52
CA LEU A 14 59.61 9.73 30.52
C LEU A 14 59.20 8.83 29.33
N LEU A 15 57.93 9.03 28.96
CA LEU A 15 57.22 8.80 27.69
C LEU A 15 56.96 7.38 27.14
N ALA A 16 55.67 7.17 26.91
CA ALA A 16 55.02 6.06 26.24
C ALA A 16 55.36 5.94 24.74
N THR A 17 55.32 4.71 24.25
CA THR A 17 55.14 4.36 22.84
C THR A 17 54.18 3.17 22.73
N LEU A 18 52.91 3.47 22.45
CA LEU A 18 51.91 2.49 22.00
C LEU A 18 52.03 2.36 20.48
N LEU A 19 52.29 1.15 19.99
CA LEU A 19 52.33 0.85 18.56
C LEU A 19 50.91 0.88 17.98
N ALA A 20 50.68 1.76 17.01
CA ALA A 20 49.44 1.81 16.25
C ALA A 20 49.44 0.76 15.13
N ALA A 21 48.43 -0.12 15.13
CA ALA A 21 48.02 -0.86 13.94
C ALA A 21 47.20 0.08 13.02
N PRO A 22 47.17 -0.15 11.69
CA PRO A 22 46.53 0.78 10.77
C PRO A 22 45.00 0.75 10.91
N LEU A 23 44.43 1.91 11.22
CA LEU A 23 42.99 2.15 11.07
C LEU A 23 42.60 2.00 9.60
N ALA A 24 41.73 1.04 9.29
CA ALA A 24 40.98 1.05 8.04
C ALA A 24 40.25 2.39 7.94
N HIS A 25 40.56 3.17 6.90
CA HIS A 25 39.84 4.42 6.67
C HIS A 25 38.38 4.08 6.36
N ALA A 26 37.48 4.52 7.23
CA ALA A 26 36.09 4.73 6.83
C ALA A 26 36.09 5.64 5.59
N ALA A 27 35.25 5.34 4.61
CA ALA A 27 35.02 6.26 3.50
C ALA A 27 34.62 7.62 4.08
N PRO A 28 35.18 8.75 3.58
CA PRO A 28 34.81 10.06 4.07
C PRO A 28 33.29 10.25 3.93
N PRO A 29 32.63 10.94 4.90
CA PRO A 29 31.21 11.22 4.79
C PRO A 29 30.94 11.97 3.47
N PRO A 30 29.80 11.71 2.79
CA PRO A 30 29.52 12.32 1.50
C PRO A 30 29.56 13.85 1.61
N GLU A 31 30.27 14.50 0.68
CA GLU A 31 30.44 15.95 0.66
C GLU A 31 29.10 16.65 0.37
N ALA A 32 28.35 16.91 1.44
CA ALA A 32 27.14 17.70 1.41
C ALA A 32 27.47 19.12 0.94
N SER A 33 26.95 19.50 -0.21
CA SER A 33 27.11 20.83 -0.80
C SER A 33 25.84 21.64 -0.60
N THR A 34 25.96 22.96 -0.43
CA THR A 34 24.81 23.86 -0.27
C THR A 34 24.80 24.89 -1.40
N PHE A 35 23.65 25.05 -2.05
CA PHE A 35 23.41 26.12 -3.02
C PHE A 35 22.19 26.95 -2.59
N LEU A 36 21.91 28.03 -3.33
CA LEU A 36 20.76 28.91 -3.09
C LEU A 36 19.77 28.80 -4.25
N ASP A 37 18.51 28.52 -3.92
CA ASP A 37 17.39 28.47 -4.86
C ASP A 37 16.32 29.46 -4.41
N GLY A 38 16.09 30.53 -5.18
CA GLY A 38 15.18 31.62 -4.78
C GLY A 38 15.53 32.30 -3.45
N GLY A 39 16.78 32.21 -3.00
CA GLY A 39 17.25 32.67 -1.69
C GLY A 39 17.06 31.65 -0.55
N GLN A 40 16.43 30.49 -0.80
CA GLN A 40 16.40 29.38 0.15
C GLN A 40 17.70 28.57 0.05
N ALA A 41 18.29 28.22 1.20
CA ALA A 41 19.40 27.27 1.25
C ALA A 41 18.91 25.84 0.98
N VAL A 42 19.51 25.17 -0.01
CA VAL A 42 19.23 23.78 -0.37
C VAL A 42 20.49 22.98 -0.11
N THR A 43 20.39 21.95 0.75
CA THR A 43 21.49 21.01 0.95
C THR A 43 21.35 19.83 -0.01
N ALA A 44 22.47 19.41 -0.60
CA ALA A 44 22.52 18.35 -1.59
C ALA A 44 23.62 17.34 -1.24
N GLU A 45 23.22 16.08 -1.10
CA GLU A 45 24.07 14.93 -0.79
C GLU A 45 24.32 14.14 -2.09
N ARG A 46 25.58 13.88 -2.45
CA ARG A 46 25.92 13.01 -3.60
C ARG A 46 25.83 11.54 -3.16
N LEU A 47 25.00 10.76 -3.85
CA LEU A 47 24.62 9.39 -3.42
C LEU A 47 25.45 8.26 -4.03
N GLY A 48 26.29 8.56 -5.03
CA GLY A 48 27.08 7.54 -5.72
C GLY A 48 27.90 8.08 -6.89
N ALA A 49 28.47 7.16 -7.66
CA ALA A 49 29.16 7.47 -8.91
C ALA A 49 28.18 7.95 -9.99
N ALA A 50 28.69 8.67 -11.00
CA ALA A 50 27.90 9.00 -12.18
C ALA A 50 27.73 7.76 -13.08
N ALA A 51 26.56 7.63 -13.69
CA ALA A 51 26.23 6.57 -14.64
C ALA A 51 25.72 7.17 -15.95
N LEU A 52 25.87 6.44 -17.06
CA LEU A 52 25.31 6.86 -18.35
C LEU A 52 23.81 6.55 -18.41
N ASP A 53 23.00 7.55 -18.75
CA ASP A 53 21.58 7.37 -19.04
C ASP A 53 21.34 6.77 -20.44
N PRO A 54 20.11 6.37 -20.80
CA PRO A 54 19.79 5.81 -22.12
C PRO A 54 20.04 6.77 -23.31
N ARG A 55 20.38 8.04 -23.07
CA ARG A 55 20.74 9.05 -24.07
C ARG A 55 22.25 9.35 -24.08
N GLY A 56 23.05 8.61 -23.30
CA GLY A 56 24.50 8.76 -23.19
C GLY A 56 24.96 9.90 -22.28
N ARG A 57 24.09 10.48 -21.45
CA ARG A 57 24.45 11.56 -20.52
C ARG A 57 25.01 10.97 -19.23
N SER A 58 26.15 11.48 -18.75
CA SER A 58 26.73 11.10 -17.46
C SER A 58 26.00 11.83 -16.33
N LEU A 59 25.16 11.10 -15.59
CA LEU A 59 24.31 11.62 -14.53
C LEU A 59 24.74 11.07 -13.16
N LYS A 60 24.94 11.96 -12.18
CA LYS A 60 25.29 11.61 -10.79
C LYS A 60 24.06 11.74 -9.89
N PRO A 61 23.66 10.70 -9.13
CA PRO A 61 22.51 10.77 -8.25
C PRO A 61 22.77 11.66 -7.03
N VAL A 62 21.78 12.48 -6.67
CA VAL A 62 21.81 13.38 -5.51
C VAL A 62 20.50 13.33 -4.72
N ARG A 63 20.60 13.51 -3.40
CA ARG A 63 19.45 13.79 -2.53
C ARG A 63 19.45 15.27 -2.16
N LEU A 64 18.40 15.98 -2.55
CA LEU A 64 18.17 17.37 -2.21
C LEU A 64 17.33 17.46 -0.93
N ARG A 65 17.56 18.49 -0.11
CA ARG A 65 16.71 18.83 1.04
C ARG A 65 16.32 20.31 1.02
N TYR A 66 15.01 20.54 0.88
CA TYR A 66 14.35 21.85 0.92
C TYR A 66 13.61 21.99 2.26
N GLY A 67 14.34 22.44 3.30
CA GLY A 67 13.82 22.46 4.67
C GLY A 67 13.63 21.04 5.19
N SER A 68 12.39 20.68 5.57
CA SER A 68 12.03 19.32 6.00
C SER A 68 11.80 18.34 4.85
N ARG A 69 11.62 18.81 3.61
CA ARG A 69 11.31 17.96 2.46
C ARG A 69 12.59 17.46 1.79
N SER A 70 12.62 16.19 1.41
CA SER A 70 13.73 15.57 0.68
C SER A 70 13.27 15.00 -0.65
N PHE A 71 14.11 15.09 -1.69
CA PHE A 71 13.82 14.62 -3.03
C PHE A 71 15.06 13.97 -3.64
N LEU A 72 14.86 12.95 -4.48
CA LEU A 72 15.91 12.38 -5.32
C LEU A 72 15.95 13.10 -6.68
N ALA A 73 17.16 13.37 -7.16
CA ALA A 73 17.41 13.92 -8.48
C ALA A 73 18.75 13.36 -9.01
N SER A 74 19.13 13.73 -10.23
CA SER A 74 20.51 13.61 -10.70
C SER A 74 21.04 14.95 -11.22
N ILE A 75 22.36 15.06 -11.33
CA ILE A 75 23.07 16.22 -11.90
C ILE A 75 24.05 15.76 -12.98
N ASP A 76 24.35 16.64 -13.93
CA ASP A 76 25.45 16.49 -14.88
C ASP A 76 26.59 17.49 -14.57
N HIS A 77 27.37 17.89 -15.58
CA HIS A 77 28.45 18.87 -15.48
C HIS A 77 28.01 20.33 -15.68
N THR A 78 26.70 20.60 -15.62
CA THR A 78 26.13 21.93 -15.94
C THR A 78 25.25 22.49 -14.83
N ALA A 79 25.15 23.82 -14.78
CA ALA A 79 24.30 24.58 -13.88
C ALA A 79 23.44 25.57 -14.66
N VAL A 80 22.23 25.83 -14.18
CA VAL A 80 21.36 26.90 -14.67
C VAL A 80 21.69 28.16 -13.88
N VAL A 81 22.17 29.19 -14.57
CA VAL A 81 22.64 30.45 -13.97
C VAL A 81 21.81 31.61 -14.50
N ARG A 82 21.40 32.50 -13.60
CA ARG A 82 20.73 33.76 -13.92
C ARG A 82 21.72 34.92 -13.84
N LEU A 83 21.82 35.70 -14.91
CA LEU A 83 22.74 36.82 -15.04
C LEU A 83 22.03 38.17 -15.13
N ASP A 84 22.71 39.24 -14.69
CA ASP A 84 22.43 40.60 -15.15
C ASP A 84 23.10 40.85 -16.52
N PRO A 85 22.64 41.86 -17.29
CA PRO A 85 23.33 42.26 -18.51
C PRO A 85 24.82 42.56 -18.28
N GLY A 86 25.71 41.83 -18.95
CA GLY A 86 27.17 41.94 -18.80
C GLY A 86 27.80 40.95 -17.81
N GLY A 87 26.99 40.12 -17.13
CA GLY A 87 27.48 39.08 -16.21
C GLY A 87 28.27 37.95 -16.89
N GLU A 88 28.20 37.84 -18.22
CA GLU A 88 28.89 36.83 -19.02
C GLU A 88 30.42 36.92 -18.88
N GLU A 89 30.98 38.14 -18.86
CA GLU A 89 32.42 38.35 -18.65
C GLU A 89 32.85 38.02 -17.21
N ALA A 90 31.96 38.14 -16.23
CA ALA A 90 32.23 37.78 -14.84
C ALA A 90 32.31 36.25 -14.66
N LEU A 91 31.43 35.49 -15.32
CA LEU A 91 31.53 34.03 -15.38
C LEU A 91 32.80 33.57 -16.11
N ALA A 92 33.10 34.14 -17.28
CA ALA A 92 34.26 33.74 -18.07
C ALA A 92 35.59 33.92 -17.33
N ARG A 93 35.74 35.00 -16.54
CA ARG A 93 36.91 35.25 -15.67
C ARG A 93 37.09 34.21 -14.55
N ARG A 94 36.09 33.38 -14.30
CA ARG A 94 36.11 32.31 -13.29
C ARG A 94 36.28 30.90 -13.86
N GLY A 95 36.48 30.77 -15.17
CA GLY A 95 36.60 29.46 -15.82
C GLY A 95 35.25 28.83 -16.16
N TYR A 96 34.13 29.55 -16.02
CA TYR A 96 32.82 29.07 -16.46
C TYR A 96 32.55 29.44 -17.92
N ARG A 97 31.98 28.51 -18.68
CA ARG A 97 31.60 28.68 -20.09
C ARG A 97 30.09 28.59 -20.26
N LEU A 98 29.54 29.51 -21.05
CA LEU A 98 28.15 29.47 -21.51
C LEU A 98 27.99 28.32 -22.51
N VAL A 99 27.13 27.35 -22.20
CA VAL A 99 26.80 26.20 -23.04
C VAL A 99 25.63 26.53 -23.95
N GLU A 100 24.53 27.02 -23.35
CA GLU A 100 23.26 27.24 -24.06
C GLU A 100 22.51 28.46 -23.50
N PRO A 101 21.98 29.35 -24.37
CA PRO A 101 21.04 30.39 -23.96
C PRO A 101 19.64 29.80 -23.70
N LEU A 102 19.30 29.55 -22.43
CA LEU A 102 18.02 28.95 -22.04
C LEU A 102 16.85 29.94 -22.16
N MET A 103 17.00 31.13 -21.57
CA MET A 103 16.00 32.22 -21.70
C MET A 103 16.68 33.60 -21.51
N PRO A 104 17.42 34.10 -22.53
CA PRO A 104 18.20 35.35 -22.41
C PRO A 104 17.39 36.59 -22.08
N SER A 105 16.09 36.62 -22.42
CA SER A 105 15.18 37.73 -22.09
C SER A 105 15.01 37.97 -20.59
N ILE A 106 15.34 36.97 -19.76
CA ILE A 106 15.41 37.09 -18.29
C ILE A 106 16.80 36.66 -17.75
N GLY A 107 17.82 36.62 -18.62
CA GLY A 107 19.20 36.32 -18.26
C GLY A 107 19.47 34.88 -17.86
N LEU A 108 18.66 33.89 -18.25
CA LEU A 108 18.92 32.48 -17.94
C LEU A 108 19.80 31.79 -18.98
N PHE A 109 20.86 31.13 -18.52
CA PHE A 109 21.81 30.39 -19.34
C PHE A 109 22.19 29.05 -18.69
N LEU A 110 22.53 28.06 -19.52
CA LEU A 110 23.20 26.84 -19.11
C LEU A 110 24.70 27.08 -19.13
N VAL A 111 25.38 26.71 -18.05
CA VAL A 111 26.78 27.00 -17.79
C VAL A 111 27.51 25.74 -17.36
N GLU A 112 28.72 25.52 -17.86
CA GLU A 112 29.62 24.45 -17.44
C GLU A 112 30.92 25.05 -16.89
N ASP A 113 31.66 24.24 -16.13
CA ASP A 113 33.03 24.56 -15.70
C ASP A 113 34.05 24.01 -16.70
N THR A 114 35.03 24.83 -17.09
CA THR A 114 36.14 24.41 -17.96
C THR A 114 37.12 23.45 -17.30
N ALA A 115 37.14 23.35 -15.95
CA ALA A 115 37.87 22.31 -15.24
C ALA A 115 37.07 20.99 -15.05
N GLY A 116 35.80 20.96 -15.45
CA GLY A 116 34.98 19.74 -15.50
C GLY A 116 34.25 19.38 -14.20
N GLU A 117 34.08 20.32 -13.27
CA GLU A 117 33.25 20.12 -12.07
C GLU A 117 31.80 19.70 -12.39
N ASP A 118 31.11 19.11 -11.40
CA ASP A 118 29.67 18.83 -11.54
C ASP A 118 28.81 20.07 -11.25
N GLY A 119 27.59 20.09 -11.79
CA GLY A 119 26.67 21.23 -11.70
C GLY A 119 26.36 21.69 -10.27
N LEU A 120 26.47 20.79 -9.29
CA LEU A 120 26.27 21.11 -7.88
C LEU A 120 27.48 21.85 -7.30
N SER A 121 28.70 21.52 -7.69
CA SER A 121 29.88 22.32 -7.34
C SER A 121 29.81 23.70 -7.97
N ILE A 122 29.44 23.82 -9.26
CA ILE A 122 29.25 25.12 -9.93
C ILE A 122 28.25 26.00 -9.18
N ALA A 123 27.07 25.45 -8.85
CA ALA A 123 26.03 26.17 -8.11
C ALA A 123 26.47 26.54 -6.68
N ALA A 124 27.10 25.62 -5.95
CA ALA A 124 27.61 25.87 -4.60
C ALA A 124 28.78 26.89 -4.59
N HIS A 125 29.58 26.94 -5.65
CA HIS A 125 30.61 27.95 -5.86
C HIS A 125 30.00 29.31 -6.15
N LEU A 126 29.06 29.42 -7.10
CA LEU A 126 28.39 30.68 -7.45
C LEU A 126 27.46 31.22 -6.34
N ALA A 127 26.97 30.37 -5.42
CA ALA A 127 26.15 30.77 -4.29
C ALA A 127 26.92 31.48 -3.15
N ARG A 128 28.26 31.45 -3.13
CA ARG A 128 29.05 32.04 -2.03
C ARG A 128 28.99 33.58 -2.04
N PRO A 129 29.15 34.27 -0.89
CA PRO A 129 29.07 35.74 -0.84
C PRO A 129 30.16 36.47 -1.65
N ASP A 130 31.37 35.92 -1.71
CA ASP A 130 32.46 36.34 -2.61
C ASP A 130 32.17 35.98 -4.08
N ALA A 131 31.26 35.03 -4.30
CA ALA A 131 30.82 34.61 -5.61
C ALA A 131 29.65 35.39 -6.20
N ARG A 132 29.01 36.28 -5.42
CA ARG A 132 28.16 37.40 -5.89
C ARG A 132 28.97 38.47 -6.62
N THR A 133 29.75 38.07 -7.62
CA THR A 133 30.35 38.96 -8.61
C THR A 133 29.29 39.70 -9.39
N GLU A 134 29.66 40.87 -9.91
CA GLU A 134 28.83 41.68 -10.79
C GLU A 134 28.12 40.82 -11.84
N GLY A 135 26.80 40.77 -11.71
CA GLY A 135 25.91 40.14 -12.67
C GLY A 135 25.70 38.64 -12.59
N VAL A 136 26.00 37.96 -11.48
CA VAL A 136 25.40 36.63 -11.17
C VAL A 136 24.33 36.80 -10.10
N ARG A 137 23.07 36.52 -10.43
CA ARG A 137 21.91 36.64 -9.53
C ARG A 137 21.63 35.36 -8.76
N ASP A 138 21.46 34.25 -9.49
CA ASP A 138 21.09 32.94 -8.97
C ASP A 138 21.87 31.84 -9.72
N ALA A 139 22.16 30.73 -9.05
CA ALA A 139 22.77 29.56 -9.68
C ALA A 139 22.28 28.28 -9.00
N VAL A 140 21.70 27.37 -9.81
CA VAL A 140 21.22 26.05 -9.37
C VAL A 140 21.84 24.97 -10.25
N PRO A 141 22.12 23.76 -9.74
CA PRO A 141 22.57 22.65 -10.59
C PRO A 141 21.53 22.36 -11.68
N ASN A 142 21.96 21.87 -12.85
CA ASN A 142 21.02 21.37 -13.84
C ASN A 142 20.42 20.05 -13.33
N LEU A 143 19.19 20.13 -12.79
CA LEU A 143 18.53 19.03 -12.10
C LEU A 143 17.76 18.13 -13.07
N TYR A 144 18.20 16.87 -13.12
CA TYR A 144 17.50 15.77 -13.77
C TYR A 144 16.55 15.13 -12.76
N VAL A 145 15.31 15.62 -12.75
CA VAL A 145 14.19 15.01 -12.02
C VAL A 145 13.34 14.19 -12.98
N ARG A 146 12.74 13.10 -12.48
CA ARG A 146 11.79 12.31 -13.27
C ARG A 146 10.50 13.13 -13.41
N MET A 147 10.14 13.47 -14.64
CA MET A 147 8.87 14.11 -14.97
C MET A 147 7.86 13.03 -15.33
N GLU A 148 6.83 12.84 -14.51
CA GLU A 148 5.75 11.91 -14.82
C GLU A 148 4.73 12.54 -15.77
N ARG A 149 4.31 11.73 -16.74
CA ARG A 149 3.08 11.96 -17.48
C ARG A 149 1.95 11.30 -16.71
N ARG A 150 1.27 12.03 -15.83
CA ARG A 150 -0.05 11.57 -15.35
C ARG A 150 -0.92 11.26 -16.56
N GLY A 151 -1.57 10.11 -16.56
CA GLY A 151 -2.61 9.82 -17.54
C GLY A 151 -3.67 10.91 -17.50
N ALA A 152 -4.27 11.22 -18.65
CA ALA A 152 -5.47 12.05 -18.61
C ALA A 152 -6.55 11.26 -17.85
N PRO A 153 -7.30 11.89 -16.92
CA PRO A 153 -8.39 11.22 -16.23
C PRO A 153 -9.36 10.59 -17.24
N PHE A 154 -9.75 9.35 -16.98
CA PHE A 154 -10.73 8.65 -17.78
C PHE A 154 -12.09 8.78 -17.11
N THR A 155 -13.03 9.42 -17.79
CA THR A 155 -14.43 9.52 -17.35
C THR A 155 -15.27 8.57 -18.20
N PRO A 156 -15.95 7.59 -17.58
CA PRO A 156 -16.89 6.72 -18.28
C PRO A 156 -18.02 7.47 -18.98
N ASN A 157 -18.52 6.90 -20.08
CA ASN A 157 -19.65 7.42 -20.87
C ASN A 157 -21.02 6.88 -20.41
N ASP A 158 -21.02 5.97 -19.43
CA ASP A 158 -22.19 5.21 -18.99
C ASP A 158 -23.27 6.15 -18.42
N PRO A 159 -24.54 6.06 -18.87
CA PRO A 159 -25.55 7.08 -18.61
C PRO A 159 -25.86 7.37 -17.14
N ARG A 160 -25.52 6.45 -16.22
CA ARG A 160 -25.75 6.61 -14.77
C ARG A 160 -24.46 6.87 -13.98
N PHE A 161 -23.28 6.94 -14.60
CA PHE A 161 -22.00 7.15 -13.90
C PHE A 161 -22.02 8.39 -12.99
N SER A 162 -22.70 9.46 -13.40
CA SER A 162 -22.86 10.69 -12.59
C SER A 162 -23.61 10.50 -11.26
N GLY A 163 -24.31 9.39 -11.06
CA GLY A 163 -24.92 8.99 -9.79
C GLY A 163 -24.01 8.16 -8.89
N GLN A 164 -22.88 7.65 -9.40
CA GLN A 164 -21.89 6.88 -8.64
C GLN A 164 -20.94 7.83 -7.90
N TRP A 165 -21.50 8.66 -7.01
CA TRP A 165 -20.76 9.67 -6.23
C TRP A 165 -19.52 9.09 -5.52
N TYR A 166 -19.61 7.82 -5.11
CA TYR A 166 -18.57 7.08 -4.41
C TYR A 166 -17.35 6.78 -5.29
N PHE A 167 -17.45 6.89 -6.62
CA PHE A 167 -16.32 6.86 -7.55
C PHE A 167 -15.80 8.25 -7.94
N GLY A 168 -16.53 9.32 -7.57
CA GLY A 168 -16.23 10.70 -7.95
C GLY A 168 -14.94 11.26 -7.33
N ASP A 169 -14.51 12.40 -7.88
CA ASP A 169 -13.24 13.06 -7.55
C ASP A 169 -13.13 13.55 -6.09
N GLU A 170 -14.26 13.79 -5.41
CA GLU A 170 -14.31 14.15 -3.98
C GLU A 170 -14.30 12.94 -3.05
N SER A 171 -14.49 11.72 -3.56
CA SER A 171 -14.56 10.49 -2.75
C SER A 171 -13.35 9.56 -3.00
N MET A 172 -13.36 8.84 -4.13
CA MET A 172 -12.34 7.82 -4.47
C MET A 172 -11.44 8.23 -5.64
N ARG A 173 -11.75 9.31 -6.38
CA ARG A 173 -10.96 9.76 -7.55
C ARG A 173 -10.76 8.66 -8.61
N MET A 174 -11.78 7.82 -8.84
CA MET A 174 -11.66 6.70 -9.78
C MET A 174 -11.35 7.18 -11.21
N SER A 175 -11.81 8.36 -11.61
CA SER A 175 -11.45 8.96 -12.91
C SER A 175 -9.93 9.12 -13.10
N GLU A 176 -9.20 9.47 -12.03
CA GLU A 176 -7.74 9.57 -12.05
C GLU A 176 -7.09 8.18 -12.02
N ALA A 177 -7.60 7.25 -11.21
CA ALA A 177 -7.13 5.87 -11.15
C ALA A 177 -7.28 5.14 -12.51
N TRP A 178 -8.44 5.28 -13.17
CA TRP A 178 -8.70 4.76 -14.52
C TRP A 178 -7.90 5.46 -15.63
N GLY A 179 -7.31 6.62 -15.34
CA GLY A 179 -6.30 7.26 -16.19
C GLY A 179 -4.92 6.59 -16.09
N ILE A 180 -4.66 5.81 -15.03
CA ILE A 180 -3.44 5.01 -14.85
C ILE A 180 -3.64 3.63 -15.49
N THR A 181 -4.69 2.91 -15.12
CA THR A 181 -5.08 1.61 -15.68
C THR A 181 -6.56 1.34 -15.47
N GLN A 182 -7.16 0.53 -16.33
CA GLN A 182 -8.55 0.08 -16.24
C GLN A 182 -8.67 -1.39 -15.83
N GLY A 183 -7.52 -2.04 -15.57
CA GLY A 183 -7.40 -3.47 -15.36
C GLY A 183 -7.05 -4.21 -16.65
N ASP A 184 -7.18 -5.53 -16.61
CA ASP A 184 -6.96 -6.45 -17.72
C ASP A 184 -7.90 -7.65 -17.58
N ALA A 185 -8.37 -8.21 -18.69
CA ALA A 185 -9.28 -9.35 -18.70
C ALA A 185 -8.65 -10.67 -18.18
N ALA A 186 -7.34 -10.73 -17.96
CA ALA A 186 -6.69 -11.82 -17.23
C ALA A 186 -6.94 -11.76 -15.71
N THR A 187 -7.32 -10.59 -15.17
CA THR A 187 -7.58 -10.41 -13.73
C THR A 187 -9.01 -10.82 -13.41
N THR A 188 -9.16 -11.93 -12.69
CA THR A 188 -10.46 -12.46 -12.25
C THR A 188 -10.78 -12.04 -10.81
N VAL A 189 -11.99 -11.53 -10.58
CA VAL A 189 -12.58 -11.36 -9.24
C VAL A 189 -13.68 -12.39 -9.04
N VAL A 190 -13.64 -13.08 -7.90
CA VAL A 190 -14.70 -14.02 -7.50
C VAL A 190 -15.62 -13.34 -6.49
N VAL A 191 -16.93 -13.39 -6.75
CA VAL A 191 -17.99 -12.81 -5.91
C VAL A 191 -18.74 -13.95 -5.25
N ILE A 192 -18.52 -14.17 -3.94
CA ILE A 192 -19.18 -15.23 -3.17
C ILE A 192 -20.39 -14.63 -2.47
N ASP A 193 -21.59 -14.92 -2.96
CA ASP A 193 -22.82 -14.20 -2.57
C ASP A 193 -24.11 -14.99 -2.90
N SER A 194 -25.24 -14.33 -3.18
CA SER A 194 -26.55 -14.92 -3.52
C SER A 194 -26.71 -15.40 -4.97
N GLY A 195 -25.62 -15.41 -5.74
CA GLY A 195 -25.64 -15.59 -7.19
C GLY A 195 -25.74 -14.25 -7.93
N CYS A 196 -25.81 -14.30 -9.26
CA CYS A 196 -25.84 -13.10 -10.10
C CYS A 196 -26.87 -13.22 -11.23
N ASP A 197 -27.42 -12.10 -11.68
CA ASP A 197 -28.13 -12.05 -12.97
C ASP A 197 -27.12 -12.15 -14.11
N LEU A 198 -26.95 -13.36 -14.62
CA LEU A 198 -26.02 -13.67 -15.72
C LEU A 198 -26.44 -13.07 -17.06
N THR A 199 -27.66 -12.51 -17.15
CA THR A 199 -28.23 -11.89 -18.35
C THR A 199 -28.28 -10.37 -18.28
N HIS A 200 -27.91 -9.77 -17.14
CA HIS A 200 -27.94 -8.32 -16.97
C HIS A 200 -27.08 -7.63 -18.04
N PRO A 201 -27.60 -6.62 -18.77
CA PRO A 201 -26.94 -6.06 -19.94
C PRO A 201 -25.55 -5.47 -19.63
N ASP A 202 -25.33 -5.04 -18.39
CA ASP A 202 -24.10 -4.42 -17.90
C ASP A 202 -23.13 -5.44 -17.25
N LEU A 203 -23.52 -6.72 -17.12
CA LEU A 203 -22.71 -7.78 -16.52
C LEU A 203 -22.44 -8.97 -17.45
N GLN A 204 -23.36 -9.34 -18.33
CA GLN A 204 -23.24 -10.53 -19.20
C GLN A 204 -21.94 -10.54 -20.04
N GLY A 205 -21.42 -9.37 -20.42
CA GLY A 205 -20.16 -9.23 -21.16
C GLY A 205 -18.90 -9.40 -20.31
N LYS A 206 -19.03 -9.44 -18.97
CA LYS A 206 -17.95 -9.40 -17.97
C LYS A 206 -17.82 -10.71 -17.17
N LEU A 207 -18.87 -11.52 -17.17
CA LEU A 207 -18.97 -12.78 -16.44
C LEU A 207 -18.24 -13.93 -17.18
N ASP A 208 -17.35 -14.61 -16.46
CA ASP A 208 -16.83 -15.94 -16.76
C ASP A 208 -17.64 -17.01 -16.02
N PRO A 209 -17.52 -18.31 -16.38
CA PRO A 209 -18.22 -19.39 -15.69
C PRO A 209 -17.98 -19.38 -14.17
N GLY A 210 -19.08 -19.42 -13.41
CA GLY A 210 -19.09 -19.51 -11.96
C GLY A 210 -19.49 -20.91 -11.48
N VAL A 211 -20.03 -21.00 -10.26
CA VAL A 211 -20.53 -22.25 -9.66
C VAL A 211 -21.63 -21.97 -8.65
N ASP A 212 -22.61 -22.87 -8.52
CA ASP A 212 -23.52 -22.92 -7.39
C ASP A 212 -23.07 -23.97 -6.36
N VAL A 213 -22.71 -23.54 -5.16
CA VAL A 213 -22.32 -24.46 -4.07
C VAL A 213 -23.50 -24.89 -3.19
N VAL A 214 -24.69 -24.31 -3.40
CA VAL A 214 -25.98 -24.70 -2.79
C VAL A 214 -26.51 -25.95 -3.49
N ASP A 215 -26.83 -25.88 -4.78
CA ASP A 215 -27.36 -27.02 -5.55
C ASP A 215 -26.27 -27.94 -6.11
N GLY A 216 -25.04 -27.43 -6.28
CA GLY A 216 -23.86 -28.22 -6.63
C GLY A 216 -23.63 -28.42 -8.12
N ASP A 217 -23.93 -27.40 -8.92
CA ASP A 217 -23.68 -27.36 -10.37
C ASP A 217 -22.94 -26.07 -10.81
N ASP A 218 -22.78 -25.89 -12.11
CA ASP A 218 -22.02 -24.77 -12.71
C ASP A 218 -22.91 -23.55 -13.07
N ASP A 219 -24.14 -23.42 -12.52
CA ASP A 219 -25.06 -22.30 -12.77
C ASP A 219 -25.18 -21.34 -11.56
N PRO A 220 -24.32 -20.31 -11.45
CA PRO A 220 -24.35 -19.34 -10.34
C PRO A 220 -25.49 -18.29 -10.46
N SER A 221 -26.54 -18.57 -11.24
CA SER A 221 -27.70 -17.69 -11.35
C SER A 221 -28.37 -17.49 -9.98
N TYR A 222 -28.84 -16.28 -9.70
CA TYR A 222 -29.63 -16.04 -8.48
C TYR A 222 -30.90 -16.91 -8.44
N ASP A 223 -31.35 -17.29 -7.24
CA ASP A 223 -32.67 -17.92 -7.06
C ASP A 223 -33.74 -16.83 -6.85
N PRO A 224 -34.74 -16.67 -7.75
CA PRO A 224 -35.79 -15.68 -7.59
C PRO A 224 -36.68 -15.86 -6.34
N ALA A 225 -36.61 -17.00 -5.66
CA ALA A 225 -37.34 -17.25 -4.42
C ALA A 225 -36.59 -16.74 -3.17
N PHE A 226 -35.26 -16.54 -3.25
CA PHE A 226 -34.42 -16.17 -2.12
C PHE A 226 -34.59 -14.70 -1.71
N SER A 227 -34.77 -14.45 -0.41
CA SER A 227 -34.84 -13.09 0.16
C SER A 227 -33.46 -12.40 0.18
N GLY A 228 -33.10 -11.76 -0.92
CA GLY A 228 -31.77 -11.13 -1.14
C GLY A 228 -31.09 -11.59 -2.44
N ALA A 229 -31.85 -12.16 -3.38
CA ALA A 229 -31.39 -12.62 -4.68
C ALA A 229 -30.64 -11.53 -5.49
N GLU A 230 -30.99 -10.26 -5.31
CA GLU A 230 -30.37 -9.12 -5.97
C GLU A 230 -28.94 -8.83 -5.48
N HIS A 231 -28.60 -9.28 -4.26
CA HIS A 231 -27.43 -8.80 -3.51
C HIS A 231 -26.09 -9.10 -4.23
N GLY A 232 -25.91 -10.32 -4.75
CA GLY A 232 -24.70 -10.68 -5.50
C GLY A 232 -24.60 -9.95 -6.85
N THR A 233 -25.73 -9.72 -7.52
CA THR A 233 -25.81 -8.88 -8.73
C THR A 233 -25.38 -7.43 -8.42
N ALA A 234 -25.84 -6.88 -7.30
CA ALA A 234 -25.50 -5.53 -6.85
C ALA A 234 -24.01 -5.40 -6.46
N CYS A 235 -23.41 -6.42 -5.81
CA CYS A 235 -21.97 -6.47 -5.56
C CYS A 235 -21.15 -6.57 -6.87
N ALA A 236 -21.59 -7.42 -7.81
CA ALA A 236 -20.91 -7.60 -9.09
C ALA A 236 -20.84 -6.30 -9.92
N GLY A 237 -21.92 -5.52 -9.96
CA GLY A 237 -21.97 -4.22 -10.64
C GLY A 237 -20.91 -3.24 -10.16
N ILE A 238 -20.77 -3.08 -8.83
CA ILE A 238 -19.77 -2.19 -8.23
C ILE A 238 -18.35 -2.62 -8.61
N ILE A 239 -18.05 -3.92 -8.61
CA ILE A 239 -16.70 -4.43 -8.88
C ILE A 239 -16.35 -4.26 -10.37
N GLY A 240 -17.25 -4.62 -11.28
CA GLY A 240 -16.88 -4.86 -12.67
C GLY A 240 -18.03 -4.82 -13.69
N ALA A 241 -19.03 -3.95 -13.50
CA ALA A 241 -19.94 -3.57 -14.58
C ALA A 241 -19.18 -3.11 -15.85
N ALA A 242 -19.82 -3.29 -17.00
CA ALA A 242 -19.25 -3.15 -18.34
C ALA A 242 -19.12 -1.68 -18.78
N THR A 243 -18.27 -0.93 -18.09
CA THR A 243 -17.90 0.46 -18.36
C THR A 243 -17.73 0.77 -19.86
N ASN A 244 -18.21 1.95 -20.28
CA ASN A 244 -18.22 2.48 -21.65
C ASN A 244 -19.09 1.72 -22.68
N ASN A 245 -19.98 0.82 -22.26
CA ASN A 245 -20.90 0.11 -23.18
C ASN A 245 -22.10 0.98 -23.62
N GLY A 246 -22.34 2.14 -22.99
CA GLY A 246 -23.45 3.03 -23.28
C GLY A 246 -24.77 2.69 -22.56
N VAL A 247 -24.74 1.79 -21.58
CA VAL A 247 -25.83 1.47 -20.65
C VAL A 247 -25.38 1.71 -19.22
N GLY A 248 -26.29 1.65 -18.25
CA GLY A 248 -25.93 1.44 -16.85
C GLY A 248 -24.85 2.32 -16.23
N ILE A 249 -23.89 1.66 -15.60
CA ILE A 249 -22.90 2.18 -14.64
C ILE A 249 -21.47 1.76 -15.04
N ALA A 250 -20.46 2.34 -14.39
CA ALA A 250 -19.09 1.84 -14.47
C ALA A 250 -18.77 0.87 -13.32
N GLY A 251 -17.94 -0.14 -13.57
CA GLY A 251 -17.33 -0.99 -12.54
C GLY A 251 -16.00 -0.41 -12.03
N ALA A 252 -15.64 -0.69 -10.78
CA ALA A 252 -14.38 -0.25 -10.15
C ALA A 252 -13.12 -0.74 -10.89
N CYS A 253 -13.11 -1.97 -11.41
CA CYS A 253 -12.11 -2.47 -12.37
C CYS A 253 -12.76 -2.72 -13.74
N PRO A 254 -12.84 -1.71 -14.63
CA PRO A 254 -13.56 -1.77 -15.91
C PRO A 254 -13.21 -2.97 -16.81
N GLU A 255 -11.94 -3.42 -16.83
CA GLU A 255 -11.47 -4.49 -17.71
C GLU A 255 -11.37 -5.87 -17.04
N CYS A 256 -11.39 -5.94 -15.69
CA CYS A 256 -11.38 -7.21 -14.95
C CYS A 256 -12.54 -8.15 -15.34
N ARG A 257 -12.38 -9.46 -15.17
CA ARG A 257 -13.44 -10.48 -15.31
C ARG A 257 -14.07 -10.80 -13.96
N LEU A 258 -15.34 -11.16 -13.97
CA LEU A 258 -16.09 -11.57 -12.78
C LEU A 258 -16.45 -13.05 -12.85
N ARG A 259 -16.41 -13.76 -11.73
CA ARG A 259 -17.04 -15.09 -11.56
C ARG A 259 -17.92 -15.05 -10.33
N CYS A 260 -19.21 -15.33 -10.51
CA CYS A 260 -20.13 -15.41 -9.38
C CYS A 260 -20.13 -16.80 -8.76
N VAL A 261 -20.29 -16.87 -7.45
CA VAL A 261 -20.51 -18.10 -6.70
C VAL A 261 -21.80 -17.94 -5.91
N ARG A 262 -22.81 -18.75 -6.23
CA ARG A 262 -24.04 -18.80 -5.43
C ARG A 262 -23.79 -19.66 -4.20
N MET A 263 -24.01 -19.06 -3.03
CA MET A 263 -23.78 -19.68 -1.72
C MET A 263 -24.85 -19.30 -0.69
N LEU A 264 -25.41 -18.09 -0.78
CA LEU A 264 -26.49 -17.63 0.08
C LEU A 264 -27.84 -18.18 -0.40
N ALA A 265 -28.63 -18.68 0.55
CA ALA A 265 -29.97 -19.23 0.37
C ALA A 265 -30.77 -19.03 1.66
N ASP A 266 -32.09 -19.26 1.64
CA ASP A 266 -32.94 -19.14 2.82
C ASP A 266 -32.77 -20.32 3.80
N GLU A 267 -32.24 -21.46 3.34
CA GLU A 267 -31.83 -22.58 4.20
C GLU A 267 -30.49 -22.35 4.91
N ALA A 268 -30.26 -23.11 5.98
CA ALA A 268 -29.00 -23.08 6.71
C ALA A 268 -27.83 -23.62 5.86
N THR A 269 -26.98 -22.71 5.36
CA THR A 269 -25.76 -23.04 4.60
C THR A 269 -24.82 -23.96 5.40
N PRO A 270 -24.46 -25.15 4.88
CA PRO A 270 -23.50 -26.02 5.56
C PRO A 270 -22.08 -25.45 5.46
N LEU A 271 -21.23 -25.69 6.47
CA LEU A 271 -19.82 -25.22 6.51
C LEU A 271 -18.99 -25.63 5.28
N SER A 272 -19.36 -26.72 4.60
CA SER A 272 -18.72 -27.16 3.36
C SER A 272 -18.95 -26.23 2.17
N ALA A 273 -20.02 -25.42 2.15
CA ALA A 273 -20.32 -24.52 1.04
C ALA A 273 -19.30 -23.37 0.90
N PRO A 274 -19.01 -22.55 1.93
CA PRO A 274 -17.95 -21.54 1.83
C PRO A 274 -16.57 -22.16 1.56
N ILE A 275 -16.27 -23.35 2.09
CA ILE A 275 -15.03 -24.06 1.78
C ILE A 275 -14.94 -24.40 0.28
N LYS A 276 -16.02 -24.90 -0.34
CA LYS A 276 -16.08 -25.12 -1.80
C LYS A 276 -15.96 -23.81 -2.59
N ALA A 277 -16.56 -22.72 -2.11
CA ALA A 277 -16.49 -21.42 -2.75
C ALA A 277 -15.05 -20.86 -2.77
N PHE A 278 -14.31 -21.02 -1.66
CA PHE A 278 -12.89 -20.67 -1.60
C PHE A 278 -12.01 -21.61 -2.44
N ASP A 279 -12.28 -22.93 -2.47
CA ASP A 279 -11.57 -23.84 -3.39
C ASP A 279 -11.84 -23.46 -4.87
N PHE A 280 -13.08 -23.16 -5.24
CA PHE A 280 -13.39 -22.65 -6.58
C PHE A 280 -12.55 -21.40 -6.92
N ALA A 281 -12.49 -20.42 -6.02
CA ALA A 281 -11.68 -19.22 -6.23
C ALA A 281 -10.18 -19.52 -6.39
N LEU A 282 -9.65 -20.51 -5.65
CA LEU A 282 -8.29 -21.02 -5.81
C LEU A 282 -8.09 -21.65 -7.21
N GLN A 283 -8.97 -22.57 -7.61
CA GLN A 283 -8.87 -23.30 -8.88
C GLN A 283 -9.03 -22.37 -10.10
N THR A 284 -9.88 -21.34 -10.02
CA THR A 284 -10.06 -20.35 -11.10
C THR A 284 -9.02 -19.24 -11.09
N GLY A 285 -8.04 -19.28 -10.19
CA GLY A 285 -6.93 -18.31 -10.16
C GLY A 285 -7.36 -16.89 -9.82
N ALA A 286 -8.34 -16.73 -8.93
CA ALA A 286 -8.84 -15.41 -8.52
C ALA A 286 -7.70 -14.48 -8.05
N ALA A 287 -7.74 -13.22 -8.48
CA ALA A 287 -6.88 -12.17 -7.94
C ALA A 287 -7.47 -11.59 -6.64
N VAL A 288 -8.80 -11.47 -6.60
CA VAL A 288 -9.56 -10.99 -5.45
C VAL A 288 -10.78 -11.89 -5.23
N VAL A 289 -11.11 -12.12 -3.96
CA VAL A 289 -12.35 -12.81 -3.55
C VAL A 289 -13.15 -11.86 -2.68
N SER A 290 -14.30 -11.39 -3.19
CA SER A 290 -15.20 -10.46 -2.52
C SER A 290 -16.28 -11.21 -1.76
N ASN A 291 -16.45 -10.89 -0.48
CA ASN A 291 -17.38 -11.54 0.43
C ASN A 291 -18.23 -10.49 1.16
N SER A 292 -19.48 -10.34 0.74
CA SER A 292 -20.43 -9.41 1.37
C SER A 292 -21.41 -10.12 2.33
N TRP A 293 -20.94 -11.20 2.95
CA TRP A 293 -21.71 -12.07 3.85
C TRP A 293 -21.02 -12.25 5.20
N GLY A 294 -21.77 -12.75 6.19
CA GLY A 294 -21.27 -13.09 7.51
C GLY A 294 -22.27 -13.97 8.27
N TYR A 295 -21.93 -14.39 9.48
CA TYR A 295 -22.85 -15.14 10.34
C TYR A 295 -23.86 -14.21 11.02
N VAL A 296 -25.13 -14.67 11.12
CA VAL A 296 -26.22 -13.93 11.79
C VAL A 296 -25.93 -13.70 13.28
N GLU A 297 -25.27 -14.65 13.93
CA GLU A 297 -24.73 -14.49 15.28
C GLU A 297 -23.21 -14.42 15.21
N ALA A 298 -22.60 -13.52 15.99
CA ALA A 298 -21.15 -13.45 16.14
C ALA A 298 -20.63 -14.79 16.70
N MET A 299 -19.80 -15.49 15.93
CA MET A 299 -19.26 -16.79 16.32
C MET A 299 -17.81 -16.96 15.87
N PRO A 300 -17.00 -17.78 16.59
CA PRO A 300 -15.63 -18.08 16.18
C PRO A 300 -15.61 -18.78 14.81
N VAL A 301 -14.71 -18.35 13.92
CA VAL A 301 -14.53 -18.99 12.61
C VAL A 301 -14.05 -20.44 12.77
N PRO A 302 -14.73 -21.43 12.18
CA PRO A 302 -14.28 -22.82 12.22
C PRO A 302 -12.92 -22.99 11.54
N ALA A 303 -12.03 -23.77 12.17
CA ALA A 303 -10.65 -23.95 11.69
C ALA A 303 -10.56 -24.39 10.21
N ALA A 304 -11.41 -25.33 9.77
CA ALA A 304 -11.42 -25.78 8.38
C ALA A 304 -11.80 -24.69 7.35
N LEU A 305 -12.55 -23.65 7.76
CA LEU A 305 -12.84 -22.49 6.91
C LEU A 305 -11.70 -21.47 6.97
N ARG A 306 -11.08 -21.27 8.14
CA ARG A 306 -9.86 -20.47 8.29
C ARG A 306 -8.74 -21.03 7.39
N ASP A 307 -8.49 -22.34 7.42
CA ASP A 307 -7.51 -23.03 6.58
C ASP A 307 -7.79 -22.84 5.08
N ALA A 308 -9.06 -22.81 4.66
CA ALA A 308 -9.45 -22.58 3.27
C ALA A 308 -9.18 -21.13 2.82
N ILE A 309 -9.48 -20.15 3.68
CA ILE A 309 -9.19 -18.73 3.45
C ILE A 309 -7.68 -18.50 3.41
N ASP A 310 -6.93 -19.01 4.40
CA ASP A 310 -5.46 -18.96 4.46
C ASP A 310 -4.83 -19.56 3.19
N ASN A 311 -5.34 -20.69 2.69
CA ASN A 311 -4.84 -21.33 1.48
C ASN A 311 -5.10 -20.50 0.20
N VAL A 312 -6.28 -19.88 0.06
CA VAL A 312 -6.56 -18.93 -1.02
C VAL A 312 -5.62 -17.72 -0.93
N PHE A 313 -5.45 -17.18 0.28
CA PHE A 313 -4.61 -16.02 0.55
C PHE A 313 -3.12 -16.30 0.29
N ASP A 314 -2.59 -17.48 0.60
CA ASP A 314 -1.15 -17.75 0.39
C ASP A 314 -0.83 -18.33 -1.00
N ASN A 315 -1.72 -19.20 -1.54
CA ASN A 315 -1.40 -20.09 -2.66
C ASN A 315 -2.17 -19.79 -3.98
N GLY A 316 -3.13 -18.87 -3.98
CA GLY A 316 -3.81 -18.35 -5.19
C GLY A 316 -2.86 -17.87 -6.29
N ARG A 317 -3.35 -17.67 -7.51
CA ARG A 317 -2.58 -17.17 -8.67
C ARG A 317 -1.19 -17.84 -8.85
N GLY A 318 -1.11 -19.16 -8.63
CA GLY A 318 0.14 -19.93 -8.76
C GLY A 318 1.15 -19.66 -7.65
N GLY A 319 0.71 -19.54 -6.40
CA GLY A 319 1.57 -19.31 -5.23
C GLY A 319 1.78 -17.83 -4.87
N LYS A 320 1.06 -16.90 -5.50
CA LYS A 320 1.05 -15.46 -5.15
C LYS A 320 -0.08 -15.08 -4.19
N GLY A 321 -1.09 -15.92 -4.01
CA GLY A 321 -2.28 -15.60 -3.24
C GLY A 321 -3.33 -14.80 -3.98
N ALA A 322 -4.57 -14.84 -3.48
CA ALA A 322 -5.64 -13.90 -3.81
C ALA A 322 -5.88 -12.95 -2.62
N VAL A 323 -6.28 -11.70 -2.86
CA VAL A 323 -6.74 -10.81 -1.79
C VAL A 323 -8.15 -11.23 -1.38
N VAL A 324 -8.35 -11.58 -0.10
CA VAL A 324 -9.67 -11.96 0.41
C VAL A 324 -10.28 -10.75 1.11
N VAL A 325 -11.37 -10.22 0.59
CA VAL A 325 -12.03 -9.02 1.10
C VAL A 325 -13.35 -9.40 1.74
N PHE A 326 -13.60 -8.92 2.96
CA PHE A 326 -14.86 -9.13 3.69
C PHE A 326 -15.49 -7.80 4.11
N ALA A 327 -16.83 -7.75 4.05
CA ALA A 327 -17.60 -6.72 4.71
C ALA A 327 -17.47 -6.84 6.25
N ALA A 328 -17.41 -5.71 6.98
CA ALA A 328 -17.34 -5.73 8.44
C ALA A 328 -18.68 -6.14 9.12
N GLY A 329 -19.81 -6.00 8.44
CA GLY A 329 -21.15 -6.27 8.99
C GLY A 329 -21.85 -5.01 9.53
N ASN A 330 -23.15 -5.16 9.83
CA ASN A 330 -24.11 -4.06 9.87
C ASN A 330 -24.82 -3.88 11.24
N ASP A 331 -24.21 -4.33 12.35
CA ASP A 331 -24.84 -4.38 13.68
C ASP A 331 -24.42 -3.23 14.61
N ASN A 332 -23.51 -2.35 14.16
CA ASN A 332 -22.83 -1.33 14.95
C ASN A 332 -22.18 -1.91 16.22
N ARG A 333 -21.57 -3.10 16.11
CA ARG A 333 -20.91 -3.79 17.23
C ARG A 333 -19.39 -3.82 17.07
N LYS A 334 -18.72 -4.15 18.17
CA LYS A 334 -17.29 -4.50 18.12
C LYS A 334 -17.11 -5.89 17.49
N LEU A 335 -16.15 -6.01 16.56
CA LEU A 335 -15.65 -7.28 16.05
C LEU A 335 -14.78 -8.02 17.09
N GLY A 336 -15.00 -9.32 17.23
CA GLY A 336 -14.15 -10.25 17.96
C GLY A 336 -12.85 -10.59 17.23
N ASP A 337 -11.87 -11.08 17.99
CA ASP A 337 -10.55 -11.53 17.52
C ASP A 337 -10.54 -12.99 17.01
N ASP A 338 -11.67 -13.68 17.11
CA ASP A 338 -11.88 -15.04 16.61
C ASP A 338 -12.90 -15.16 15.47
N GLU A 339 -13.52 -14.05 15.04
CA GLU A 339 -14.50 -13.99 13.95
C GLU A 339 -13.87 -14.08 12.55
N LEU A 340 -14.70 -14.18 11.49
CA LEU A 340 -14.26 -14.20 10.09
C LEU A 340 -13.35 -13.00 9.73
N ASN A 341 -13.73 -11.80 10.19
CA ASN A 341 -12.98 -10.57 10.00
C ASN A 341 -11.60 -10.54 10.68
N ALA A 342 -11.34 -11.47 11.61
CA ALA A 342 -10.06 -11.64 12.29
C ALA A 342 -9.23 -12.84 11.74
N VAL A 343 -9.59 -13.35 10.56
CA VAL A 343 -8.74 -14.30 9.83
C VAL A 343 -7.57 -13.54 9.22
N ARG A 344 -6.36 -14.09 9.37
CA ARG A 344 -5.13 -13.51 8.80
C ARG A 344 -5.29 -13.34 7.28
N GLY A 345 -4.94 -12.16 6.77
CA GLY A 345 -4.99 -11.89 5.33
C GLY A 345 -6.39 -11.63 4.76
N VAL A 346 -7.43 -11.66 5.60
CA VAL A 346 -8.72 -11.05 5.26
C VAL A 346 -8.58 -9.53 5.41
N LEU A 347 -8.86 -8.81 4.33
CA LEU A 347 -9.01 -7.36 4.33
C LEU A 347 -10.46 -7.02 4.70
N THR A 348 -10.69 -6.61 5.94
CA THR A 348 -12.01 -6.23 6.45
C THR A 348 -12.34 -4.78 6.15
N ILE A 349 -13.48 -4.57 5.50
CA ILE A 349 -13.94 -3.28 4.97
C ILE A 349 -15.18 -2.79 5.71
N GLY A 350 -15.02 -1.66 6.40
CA GLY A 350 -16.12 -0.88 6.98
C GLY A 350 -16.71 0.12 5.99
N ALA A 351 -17.85 0.71 6.36
CA ALA A 351 -18.61 1.61 5.50
C ALA A 351 -18.66 3.06 5.99
N ILE A 352 -18.29 4.00 5.11
CA ILE A 352 -18.48 5.45 5.29
C ILE A 352 -19.54 6.00 4.33
N ASN A 353 -20.11 7.15 4.70
CA ASN A 353 -21.05 7.90 3.87
C ASN A 353 -20.33 8.94 2.99
N GLN A 354 -21.10 9.71 2.22
CA GLN A 354 -20.64 10.78 1.33
C GLN A 354 -19.93 11.98 2.00
N PHE A 355 -19.79 11.98 3.32
CA PHE A 355 -19.08 13.01 4.09
C PHE A 355 -17.82 12.44 4.78
N ASP A 356 -17.37 11.25 4.36
CA ASP A 356 -16.31 10.45 4.99
C ASP A 356 -16.58 10.07 6.47
N ASP A 357 -17.83 10.17 6.93
CA ASP A 357 -18.24 9.79 8.29
C ASP A 357 -18.70 8.33 8.37
N LYS A 358 -18.50 7.71 9.53
CA LYS A 358 -18.90 6.32 9.79
C LYS A 358 -20.42 6.17 9.59
N THR A 359 -20.82 5.18 8.81
CA THR A 359 -22.22 4.74 8.75
C THR A 359 -22.71 4.24 10.12
N PHE A 360 -23.97 4.53 10.47
CA PHE A 360 -24.51 4.18 11.80
C PHE A 360 -24.54 2.67 12.09
N PHE A 361 -24.40 1.83 11.06
CA PHE A 361 -24.50 0.37 11.13
C PHE A 361 -23.15 -0.35 11.06
N THR A 362 -22.07 0.24 10.52
CA THR A 362 -20.83 -0.56 10.30
C THR A 362 -20.25 -1.03 11.64
N ASN A 363 -19.90 -2.32 11.68
CA ASN A 363 -19.11 -2.88 12.77
C ASN A 363 -17.70 -2.27 12.75
N PHE A 364 -17.03 -2.37 13.90
CA PHE A 364 -15.80 -1.64 14.20
C PHE A 364 -14.90 -2.46 15.14
N GLY A 365 -13.62 -2.17 15.27
CA GLY A 365 -12.71 -2.88 16.17
C GLY A 365 -11.28 -2.98 15.65
N ALA A 366 -10.46 -3.80 16.31
CA ALA A 366 -9.07 -4.04 15.89
C ALA A 366 -8.97 -4.86 14.59
N SER A 367 -9.99 -5.67 14.29
CA SER A 367 -10.09 -6.50 13.08
C SER A 367 -10.73 -5.76 11.89
N LEU A 368 -10.69 -4.43 11.88
CA LEU A 368 -11.15 -3.57 10.79
C LEU A 368 -9.91 -2.93 10.14
N ASP A 369 -9.62 -3.26 8.90
CA ASP A 369 -8.38 -2.82 8.25
C ASP A 369 -8.56 -1.47 7.55
N LEU A 370 -9.65 -1.31 6.80
CA LEU A 370 -9.94 -0.10 6.00
C LEU A 370 -11.45 0.20 5.96
N VAL A 371 -11.77 1.40 5.49
CA VAL A 371 -13.15 1.76 5.11
C VAL A 371 -13.24 2.16 3.63
N ALA A 372 -14.41 1.94 3.05
CA ALA A 372 -14.76 2.40 1.71
C ALA A 372 -16.15 3.08 1.72
N PRO A 373 -16.40 4.02 0.80
CA PRO A 373 -17.73 4.62 0.65
C PRO A 373 -18.77 3.58 0.21
N ILE A 374 -20.00 3.74 0.70
CA ILE A 374 -21.11 2.87 0.31
C ILE A 374 -21.48 3.05 -1.18
N GLY A 375 -21.43 1.95 -1.94
CA GLY A 375 -21.79 1.90 -3.36
C GLY A 375 -23.30 1.94 -3.61
N THR A 376 -23.95 3.08 -3.32
CA THR A 376 -25.42 3.18 -3.32
C THR A 376 -26.09 2.91 -4.66
N LEU A 377 -25.47 3.36 -5.75
CA LEU A 377 -25.96 3.15 -7.12
C LEU A 377 -25.27 1.94 -7.74
N THR A 378 -26.00 0.87 -8.01
CA THR A 378 -25.45 -0.32 -8.68
C THR A 378 -26.49 -1.05 -9.54
N THR A 379 -26.08 -2.11 -10.24
CA THR A 379 -26.95 -3.04 -10.97
C THR A 379 -27.95 -3.73 -10.05
N ASP A 380 -29.10 -4.07 -10.60
CA ASP A 380 -30.18 -4.83 -9.96
C ASP A 380 -30.50 -6.06 -10.81
N ILE A 381 -31.39 -6.96 -10.37
CA ILE A 381 -31.92 -8.02 -11.24
C ILE A 381 -32.76 -7.39 -12.35
N VAL A 382 -32.64 -7.90 -13.59
CA VAL A 382 -33.41 -7.38 -14.73
C VAL A 382 -34.91 -7.66 -14.58
N GLY A 383 -35.72 -6.62 -14.79
CA GLY A 383 -37.17 -6.71 -14.84
C GLY A 383 -37.84 -6.89 -13.47
N PRO A 384 -38.96 -7.64 -13.38
CA PRO A 384 -39.82 -7.63 -12.20
C PRO A 384 -39.27 -8.39 -10.99
N GLY A 385 -38.08 -8.99 -11.10
CA GLY A 385 -37.36 -9.61 -9.99
C GLY A 385 -36.44 -8.66 -9.23
N GLY A 386 -36.10 -7.50 -9.80
CA GLY A 386 -35.28 -6.47 -9.14
C GLY A 386 -36.06 -5.61 -8.14
N LEU A 387 -35.31 -4.86 -7.34
CA LEU A 387 -35.85 -3.86 -6.40
C LEU A 387 -36.40 -2.63 -7.12
N ASP A 388 -35.80 -2.26 -8.26
CA ASP A 388 -36.16 -1.09 -9.08
C ASP A 388 -36.50 -1.50 -10.52
N PRO A 389 -37.59 -0.98 -11.13
CA PRO A 389 -38.04 -1.35 -12.47
C PRO A 389 -37.12 -0.86 -13.60
N THR A 390 -35.97 -0.26 -13.29
CA THR A 390 -35.01 0.25 -14.27
C THR A 390 -33.73 -0.58 -14.40
N ASP A 391 -33.65 -1.74 -13.75
CA ASP A 391 -32.52 -2.70 -13.71
C ASP A 391 -31.25 -2.18 -12.97
N TYR A 392 -31.39 -1.07 -12.23
CA TYR A 392 -30.35 -0.49 -11.37
C TYR A 392 -31.00 0.14 -10.14
N THR A 393 -30.41 -0.08 -8.97
CA THR A 393 -30.94 0.40 -7.69
C THR A 393 -30.07 1.52 -7.10
N LEU A 394 -30.71 2.46 -6.40
CA LEU A 394 -30.06 3.48 -5.56
C LEU A 394 -30.05 3.11 -4.07
N ASN A 395 -30.63 1.96 -3.71
CA ASN A 395 -30.90 1.56 -2.33
C ASN A 395 -29.90 0.52 -1.80
N PHE A 396 -28.82 0.22 -2.52
CA PHE A 396 -27.84 -0.78 -2.09
C PHE A 396 -26.89 -0.21 -1.03
N GLY A 397 -27.22 -0.43 0.24
CA GLY A 397 -26.47 0.07 1.39
C GLY A 397 -25.59 -0.98 2.08
N GLY A 398 -25.29 -0.74 3.34
CA GLY A 398 -24.53 -1.67 4.17
C GLY A 398 -23.02 -1.72 3.86
N THR A 399 -22.26 -2.41 4.71
CA THR A 399 -20.86 -2.79 4.42
C THR A 399 -20.75 -3.67 3.17
N SER A 400 -21.84 -4.34 2.79
CA SER A 400 -21.98 -5.09 1.53
C SER A 400 -21.85 -4.25 0.26
N SER A 401 -22.06 -2.93 0.34
CA SER A 401 -21.82 -2.00 -0.77
C SER A 401 -20.45 -1.32 -0.72
N ALA A 402 -19.77 -1.33 0.44
CA ALA A 402 -18.41 -0.80 0.61
C ALA A 402 -17.33 -1.87 0.30
N CYS A 403 -17.55 -3.11 0.71
CA CYS A 403 -16.72 -4.27 0.39
C CYS A 403 -16.41 -4.40 -1.12
N PRO A 404 -17.40 -4.39 -2.04
CA PRO A 404 -17.14 -4.49 -3.47
C PRO A 404 -16.42 -3.25 -4.06
N VAL A 405 -16.57 -2.05 -3.48
CA VAL A 405 -15.76 -0.88 -3.88
C VAL A 405 -14.28 -1.17 -3.61
N ALA A 406 -13.95 -1.60 -2.39
CA ALA A 406 -12.59 -1.95 -2.01
C ALA A 406 -12.05 -3.17 -2.80
N ALA A 407 -12.87 -4.20 -3.01
CA ALA A 407 -12.49 -5.38 -3.80
C ALA A 407 -12.19 -5.03 -5.26
N GLY A 408 -12.95 -4.11 -5.87
CA GLY A 408 -12.67 -3.59 -7.20
C GLY A 408 -11.38 -2.77 -7.28
N VAL A 409 -11.07 -1.96 -6.27
CA VAL A 409 -9.77 -1.27 -6.17
C VAL A 409 -8.62 -2.26 -5.99
N ALA A 410 -8.77 -3.25 -5.11
CA ALA A 410 -7.78 -4.32 -4.94
C ALA A 410 -7.54 -5.10 -6.25
N ALA A 411 -8.59 -5.32 -7.04
CA ALA A 411 -8.48 -5.98 -8.35
C ALA A 411 -7.76 -5.09 -9.36
N LEU A 412 -8.02 -3.78 -9.36
CA LEU A 412 -7.33 -2.80 -10.20
C LEU A 412 -5.82 -2.77 -9.91
N VAL A 413 -5.43 -2.79 -8.62
CA VAL A 413 -4.03 -2.89 -8.18
C VAL A 413 -3.41 -4.24 -8.55
N ALA A 414 -4.10 -5.35 -8.26
CA ALA A 414 -3.64 -6.70 -8.60
C ALA A 414 -3.47 -6.92 -10.11
N SER A 415 -4.24 -6.18 -10.92
CA SER A 415 -4.11 -6.16 -12.38
C SER A 415 -2.99 -5.27 -12.89
N ALA A 416 -2.66 -4.20 -12.17
CA ALA A 416 -1.58 -3.26 -12.50
C ALA A 416 -0.20 -3.88 -12.24
N ALA A 417 -0.07 -4.60 -11.11
CA ALA A 417 1.15 -5.24 -10.65
C ALA A 417 0.93 -6.75 -10.41
N PRO A 418 0.70 -7.56 -11.48
CA PRO A 418 0.31 -8.96 -11.38
C PRO A 418 1.37 -9.88 -10.77
N GLU A 419 2.61 -9.43 -10.63
CA GLU A 419 3.69 -10.07 -9.87
C GLU A 419 3.49 -10.05 -8.35
N LEU A 420 2.82 -9.02 -7.79
CA LEU A 420 2.66 -8.86 -6.35
C LEU A 420 1.82 -9.98 -5.72
N ARG A 421 2.24 -10.37 -4.51
CA ARG A 421 1.51 -11.28 -3.64
C ARG A 421 0.29 -10.59 -3.04
N SER A 422 -0.70 -11.39 -2.63
CA SER A 422 -1.88 -10.97 -1.86
C SER A 422 -1.51 -10.09 -0.65
N ALA A 423 -0.53 -10.51 0.14
CA ALA A 423 -0.03 -9.77 1.30
C ALA A 423 0.54 -8.41 0.91
N GLU A 424 1.40 -8.36 -0.12
CA GLU A 424 1.99 -7.11 -0.62
C GLU A 424 0.92 -6.14 -1.14
N ILE A 425 -0.18 -6.65 -1.73
CA ILE A 425 -1.32 -5.84 -2.16
C ILE A 425 -2.14 -5.33 -0.95
N VAL A 426 -2.34 -6.17 0.07
CA VAL A 426 -3.03 -5.77 1.31
C VAL A 426 -2.24 -4.70 2.06
N ASP A 427 -0.95 -4.93 2.30
CA ASP A 427 -0.05 -3.98 2.95
C ASP A 427 -0.05 -2.64 2.20
N LEU A 428 0.05 -2.68 0.86
CA LEU A 428 0.02 -1.48 0.02
C LEU A 428 -1.32 -0.74 0.08
N LEU A 429 -2.47 -1.43 0.08
CA LEU A 429 -3.78 -0.79 0.24
C LEU A 429 -3.94 -0.13 1.62
N VAL A 430 -3.31 -0.72 2.66
CA VAL A 430 -3.28 -0.20 4.02
C VAL A 430 -2.36 1.02 4.15
N GLU A 431 -1.12 0.92 3.66
CA GLU A 431 -0.11 1.99 3.74
C GLU A 431 -0.47 3.22 2.89
N THR A 432 -1.20 3.04 1.80
CA THR A 432 -1.61 4.12 0.90
C THR A 432 -2.99 4.73 1.22
N ALA A 433 -3.66 4.24 2.27
CA ALA A 433 -4.98 4.72 2.67
C ALA A 433 -4.99 6.23 2.98
N ARG A 434 -6.03 6.92 2.50
CA ARG A 434 -6.30 8.33 2.81
C ARG A 434 -6.78 8.44 4.26
N PRO A 435 -6.20 9.33 5.08
CA PRO A 435 -6.70 9.55 6.44
C PRO A 435 -8.19 9.95 6.46
N ALA A 436 -8.99 9.23 7.25
CA ALA A 436 -10.39 9.61 7.48
C ALA A 436 -10.45 10.85 8.40
N PRO A 437 -11.29 11.86 8.10
CA PRO A 437 -11.25 13.16 8.78
C PRO A 437 -11.73 13.11 10.25
N TYR A 438 -12.40 12.03 10.65
CA TYR A 438 -12.90 11.82 12.01
C TYR A 438 -12.13 10.76 12.80
N ALA A 439 -11.05 10.20 12.23
CA ALA A 439 -10.25 9.17 12.89
C ALA A 439 -9.38 9.72 14.02
N THR A 440 -9.14 8.88 15.01
CA THR A 440 -8.26 9.08 16.16
C THR A 440 -7.23 7.95 16.23
N PRO A 441 -6.34 7.83 15.22
CA PRO A 441 -5.45 6.68 15.09
C PRO A 441 -4.47 6.57 16.26
N ASP A 442 -4.11 5.33 16.56
CA ASP A 442 -3.11 4.97 17.57
C ASP A 442 -1.66 5.11 17.05
N ALA A 443 -0.70 4.60 17.82
CA ALA A 443 0.72 4.68 17.47
C ALA A 443 1.13 3.82 16.24
N ALA A 444 0.28 2.87 15.81
CA ALA A 444 0.45 2.08 14.61
C ALA A 444 -0.34 2.65 13.41
N GLY A 445 -1.01 3.80 13.58
CA GLY A 445 -1.85 4.40 12.56
C GLY A 445 -3.23 3.75 12.42
N HIS A 446 -3.63 2.90 13.36
CA HIS A 446 -4.93 2.22 13.35
C HIS A 446 -5.95 2.99 14.18
N ASP A 447 -7.13 3.23 13.63
CA ASP A 447 -8.30 3.71 14.37
C ASP A 447 -9.39 2.63 14.43
N VAL A 448 -9.97 2.41 15.62
CA VAL A 448 -10.95 1.33 15.81
C VAL A 448 -12.25 1.49 15.00
N VAL A 449 -12.53 2.68 14.46
CA VAL A 449 -13.71 3.02 13.67
C VAL A 449 -13.41 3.09 12.17
N PHE A 450 -12.22 3.54 11.78
CA PHE A 450 -11.84 3.77 10.37
C PHE A 450 -10.74 2.82 9.84
N GLY A 451 -10.24 1.91 10.67
CA GLY A 451 -9.05 1.11 10.36
C GLY A 451 -7.84 2.02 10.16
N HIS A 452 -7.02 1.72 9.15
CA HIS A 452 -5.92 2.59 8.71
C HIS A 452 -6.38 3.77 7.84
N GLY A 453 -7.65 3.80 7.43
CA GLY A 453 -8.25 4.91 6.70
C GLY A 453 -9.14 4.49 5.54
N ILE A 454 -9.34 5.43 4.63
CA ILE A 454 -10.18 5.29 3.44
C ILE A 454 -9.30 4.76 2.30
N VAL A 455 -9.74 3.73 1.60
CA VAL A 455 -9.03 3.20 0.42
C VAL A 455 -8.74 4.33 -0.60
N ASP A 456 -7.49 4.54 -1.02
CA ASP A 456 -7.12 5.50 -2.08
C ASP A 456 -6.56 4.75 -3.31
N PRO A 457 -7.35 4.59 -4.39
CA PRO A 457 -6.93 3.82 -5.56
C PRO A 457 -5.80 4.50 -6.34
N VAL A 458 -5.69 5.83 -6.29
CA VAL A 458 -4.64 6.56 -7.01
C VAL A 458 -3.30 6.40 -6.29
N ALA A 459 -3.30 6.53 -4.97
CA ALA A 459 -2.10 6.31 -4.16
C ALA A 459 -1.63 4.85 -4.27
N ALA A 460 -2.56 3.89 -4.14
CA ALA A 460 -2.27 2.46 -4.29
C ALA A 460 -1.66 2.12 -5.66
N LEU A 461 -2.28 2.54 -6.77
CA LEU A 461 -1.75 2.29 -8.11
C LEU A 461 -0.39 2.96 -8.35
N THR A 462 -0.17 4.15 -7.80
CA THR A 462 1.12 4.86 -7.91
C THR A 462 2.23 4.11 -7.18
N ALA A 463 1.97 3.59 -5.98
CA ALA A 463 2.92 2.77 -5.25
C ALA A 463 3.20 1.43 -5.96
N ALA A 464 2.14 0.75 -6.42
CA ALA A 464 2.23 -0.59 -7.02
C ALA A 464 3.04 -0.63 -8.31
N LEU A 465 2.93 0.43 -9.14
CA LEU A 465 3.62 0.52 -10.44
C LEU A 465 5.08 1.01 -10.34
N GLY A 466 5.63 1.11 -9.12
CA GLY A 466 7.06 1.24 -8.93
C GLY A 466 7.59 2.66 -9.11
N ASP A 467 7.19 3.54 -8.20
CA ASP A 467 8.15 4.46 -7.62
C ASP A 467 9.15 3.65 -6.79
N VAL A 468 10.18 3.14 -7.48
CA VAL A 468 11.29 2.41 -6.87
C VAL A 468 12.07 3.38 -5.99
N GLU A 469 11.71 3.47 -4.71
CA GLU A 469 12.73 3.68 -3.69
C GLU A 469 13.46 2.34 -3.53
N PRO A 470 14.71 2.21 -4.01
CA PRO A 470 15.47 0.99 -3.74
C PRO A 470 15.59 0.87 -2.22
N PRO A 471 15.43 -0.33 -1.63
CA PRO A 471 15.54 -0.48 -0.19
C PRO A 471 16.86 0.10 0.25
N VAL A 472 16.81 1.04 1.20
CA VAL A 472 18.02 1.61 1.80
C VAL A 472 18.76 0.44 2.43
N THR A 473 19.80 -0.04 1.75
CA THR A 473 20.68 -1.07 2.28
C THR A 473 21.36 -0.47 3.51
N THR A 474 20.79 -0.74 4.67
CA THR A 474 21.51 -0.59 5.93
C THR A 474 22.80 -1.39 5.77
N PRO A 475 23.97 -0.82 6.09
CA PRO A 475 25.19 -1.60 6.07
C PRO A 475 25.00 -2.77 7.03
N ASN A 476 25.14 -4.01 6.54
CA ASN A 476 25.16 -5.18 7.41
C ASN A 476 26.15 -4.89 8.56
N PRO A 477 25.81 -5.20 9.82
CA PRO A 477 26.82 -5.22 10.88
C PRO A 477 27.98 -6.11 10.40
N PRO A 478 29.24 -5.71 10.64
CA PRO A 478 30.39 -6.45 10.13
C PRO A 478 30.29 -7.90 10.59
N ALA A 479 30.41 -8.83 9.65
CA ALA A 479 30.30 -10.25 9.92
C ALA A 479 31.25 -10.64 11.06
N GLU A 480 30.70 -11.24 12.12
CA GLU A 480 31.52 -11.85 13.16
C GLU A 480 32.33 -12.96 12.49
N THR A 481 33.65 -12.82 12.53
CA THR A 481 34.57 -13.81 11.97
C THR A 481 34.53 -15.05 12.86
N GLU A 482 33.92 -16.13 12.36
CA GLU A 482 34.08 -17.46 12.95
C GLU A 482 35.57 -17.85 12.92
N GLU A 483 36.26 -17.72 14.07
CA GLU A 483 37.52 -18.43 14.29
C GLU A 483 37.21 -19.91 14.54
N ASP A 484 37.60 -20.74 13.56
CA ASP A 484 37.46 -22.19 13.62
C ASP A 484 38.33 -22.79 14.74
N ALA A 485 37.67 -23.33 15.77
CA ALA A 485 38.32 -23.97 16.92
C ALA A 485 37.58 -25.24 17.39
N GLY A 486 37.50 -26.23 16.49
CA GLY A 486 37.71 -27.65 16.79
C GLY A 486 37.26 -28.26 18.14
N CYS A 487 36.19 -29.06 18.07
CA CYS A 487 36.11 -30.44 18.57
C CYS A 487 36.49 -30.76 20.05
N ALA A 488 35.49 -30.94 20.93
CA ALA A 488 35.59 -31.86 22.09
C ALA A 488 34.23 -32.35 22.65
N CYS A 489 33.88 -33.59 22.31
CA CYS A 489 33.32 -34.66 23.15
C CYS A 489 32.59 -34.40 24.51
N ARG A 490 31.52 -35.21 24.70
CA ARG A 490 30.97 -35.81 25.94
C ARG A 490 29.86 -35.10 26.76
N ALA A 491 28.63 -35.57 26.52
CA ALA A 491 27.84 -36.39 27.45
C ALA A 491 27.46 -35.87 28.86
N GLY A 492 26.14 -35.70 29.07
CA GLY A 492 25.39 -36.61 29.94
C GLY A 492 24.60 -36.02 31.13
N ARG A 493 23.36 -36.54 31.29
CA ARG A 493 22.47 -36.53 32.49
C ARG A 493 21.95 -35.14 32.93
N ALA A 494 20.65 -34.91 33.13
CA ALA A 494 19.59 -35.58 33.91
C ALA A 494 19.53 -35.14 35.39
N GLY A 495 18.31 -34.85 35.87
CA GLY A 495 18.00 -34.21 37.15
C GLY A 495 17.96 -32.67 37.03
N GLY A 496 17.09 -31.93 37.73
CA GLY A 496 16.09 -32.33 38.73
C GLY A 496 15.86 -31.20 39.75
N ASP A 497 14.64 -31.14 40.28
CA ASP A 497 14.27 -30.56 41.58
C ASP A 497 14.38 -29.04 41.86
N THR A 498 13.21 -28.39 41.73
CA THR A 498 12.50 -27.63 42.79
C THR A 498 13.25 -26.71 43.78
N TRP A 499 12.82 -25.44 43.82
CA TRP A 499 12.53 -24.67 45.06
C TRP A 499 11.25 -23.85 44.79
N MET A 500 10.08 -24.05 45.44
CA MET A 500 9.70 -23.81 46.84
C MET A 500 9.88 -22.37 47.34
N ALA A 501 8.81 -21.56 47.30
CA ALA A 501 8.03 -21.11 48.48
C ALA A 501 7.13 -19.89 48.17
N GLY A 502 5.91 -19.84 48.74
CA GLY A 502 5.08 -18.62 48.67
C GLY A 502 3.55 -18.79 48.75
N ALA A 503 3.03 -19.55 49.72
CA ALA A 503 1.57 -19.74 49.90
C ALA A 503 1.03 -18.98 51.12
N PHE A 504 -0.13 -18.32 51.00
CA PHE A 504 -1.16 -18.09 52.03
C PHE A 504 -2.48 -17.72 51.30
N TYR A 505 -3.51 -18.59 51.29
CA TYR A 505 -4.73 -18.56 52.13
C TYR A 505 -5.56 -17.26 52.08
N GLY A 506 -6.90 -17.28 51.92
CA GLY A 506 -7.86 -18.39 51.83
C GLY A 506 -9.16 -17.96 51.11
N ALA A 507 -9.87 -18.88 50.48
CA ALA A 507 -11.04 -19.59 51.03
C ALA A 507 -12.28 -18.68 51.23
N LEU A 508 -13.23 -18.67 50.27
CA LEU A 508 -14.44 -19.53 50.21
C LEU A 508 -15.54 -19.17 51.22
N LEU A 509 -16.72 -18.79 50.72
CA LEU A 509 -17.97 -19.50 51.03
C LEU A 509 -19.09 -19.13 50.04
N ALA A 510 -20.00 -20.08 49.81
CA ALA A 510 -21.11 -19.97 48.87
C ALA A 510 -22.40 -19.44 49.52
N GLY A 511 -23.30 -18.86 48.71
CA GLY A 511 -24.63 -18.41 49.13
C GLY A 511 -25.66 -18.58 48.01
N LEU A 512 -26.59 -19.51 48.19
CA LEU A 512 -27.54 -19.95 47.16
C LEU A 512 -28.82 -19.07 47.06
N SER A 513 -29.29 -18.90 45.82
CA SER A 513 -30.69 -19.15 45.39
C SER A 513 -31.80 -18.06 45.36
N LEU A 514 -32.72 -18.32 44.40
CA LEU A 514 -34.18 -18.05 44.35
C LEU A 514 -34.76 -16.78 43.66
N ARG A 515 -35.08 -16.97 42.36
CA ARG A 515 -36.41 -16.79 41.70
C ARG A 515 -37.37 -15.68 42.19
N ARG A 516 -37.78 -14.80 41.26
CA ARG A 516 -39.15 -14.63 40.67
C ARG A 516 -39.11 -13.43 39.68
N ARG A 517 -39.44 -13.54 38.39
CA ARG A 517 -40.71 -13.86 37.69
C ARG A 517 -41.71 -12.67 37.63
N ALA A 518 -41.94 -12.22 36.37
CA ALA A 518 -43.19 -11.67 35.79
C ALA A 518 -43.33 -10.16 35.51
N ARG A 519 -43.52 -9.87 34.20
CA ARG A 519 -44.50 -8.94 33.58
C ARG A 519 -44.48 -7.45 34.00
N ARG A 520 -44.09 -6.59 33.06
CA ARG A 520 -45.05 -6.09 32.05
C ARG A 520 -44.35 -5.88 30.70
#